data_AF-A0A4P6RL42-F1
#
_entry.id   AF-A0A4P6RL42-F1
#
_cell.length_a   1.000
_cell.length_b   1.000
_cell.length_c   1.000
_cell.angle_alpha   90.00
_cell.angle_beta   90.00
_cell.angle_gamma   90.00
#
_symmetry.space_group_name_H-M   'P 1'
#
loop_
_entity.id
_entity.type
_entity.pdbx_description
1 polymer ?
#
loop_
_entity_poly.entity_id
_entity_poly.type
_entity_poly.pdbx_seq_one_letter_code
_entity_poly.pdbx_strand_id
1 'polypeptide(L)'
;MEITNEVKQRIVAAIAADRENYPSDNRHATALGIAPSVYNAIKRGNYEKQVSDANWVGIARRLGVQLRTEMPWLAAQTPTYVFVSKQLEVCQGSGLSAILCDMPNIGKTFTAKAYVKQHKHAVYVDCSQVKTKLKLIRYIAKEFGVTSNGRYSDVYEDLVAYLRTIDTPLVILDEAGDLQYEAFLELKALWNATERCCGWYMMGADGLKEKINRAIEGKKVGYTEMFSRYGDSYSKVTPDDAQEREKFLKAQAAIVAKINAPDGADIAKIVHSTGGGLRRVYTEIEKLRRVQA
;
A
#
# COMPACT_ATOMS: atom_id res chain seq x y z
N MET A 1 -16.23 -21.96 2.74
CA MET A 1 -16.16 -21.23 4.03
C MET A 1 -17.31 -20.26 4.00
N GLU A 2 -18.35 -20.55 4.75
CA GLU A 2 -19.56 -19.74 4.80
C GLU A 2 -19.24 -18.42 5.52
N ILE A 3 -19.62 -17.28 4.94
CA ILE A 3 -19.31 -15.97 5.52
C ILE A 3 -20.47 -15.53 6.43
N THR A 4 -20.15 -15.34 7.71
CA THR A 4 -21.14 -14.94 8.73
C THR A 4 -21.73 -13.57 8.42
N ASN A 5 -22.95 -13.32 8.91
CA ASN A 5 -23.64 -12.05 8.67
C ASN A 5 -22.91 -10.86 9.32
N GLU A 6 -22.23 -11.07 10.45
CA GLU A 6 -21.33 -10.08 11.07
C GLU A 6 -20.17 -9.70 10.13
N VAL A 7 -19.51 -10.69 9.51
CA VAL A 7 -18.44 -10.41 8.54
C VAL A 7 -18.99 -9.71 7.30
N LYS A 8 -20.18 -10.07 6.81
CA LYS A 8 -20.86 -9.32 5.72
C LYS A 8 -21.10 -7.86 6.11
N GLN A 9 -21.61 -7.58 7.32
CA GLN A 9 -21.81 -6.22 7.82
C GLN A 9 -20.49 -5.43 7.90
N ARG A 10 -19.41 -6.04 8.41
CA ARG A 10 -18.06 -5.43 8.41
C ARG A 10 -17.56 -5.11 7.01
N ILE A 11 -17.83 -5.98 6.02
CA ILE A 11 -17.49 -5.72 4.61
C ILE A 11 -18.35 -4.58 4.05
N VAL A 12 -19.66 -4.54 4.32
CA VAL A 12 -20.55 -3.44 3.88
C VAL A 12 -20.09 -2.09 4.43
N ALA A 13 -19.73 -2.02 5.71
CA ALA A 13 -19.18 -0.81 6.33
C ALA A 13 -17.86 -0.38 5.67
N ALA A 14 -16.98 -1.34 5.34
CA ALA A 14 -15.74 -1.06 4.63
C ALA A 14 -15.97 -0.57 3.19
N ILE A 15 -16.96 -1.10 2.47
CA ILE A 15 -17.36 -0.60 1.14
C ILE A 15 -17.87 0.84 1.25
N ALA A 16 -18.67 1.15 2.28
CA ALA A 16 -19.18 2.50 2.48
C ALA A 16 -18.06 3.51 2.73
N ALA A 17 -17.05 3.15 3.54
CA ALA A 17 -15.88 3.98 3.79
C ALA A 17 -14.97 4.13 2.55
N ASP A 18 -14.57 3.03 1.89
CA ASP A 18 -13.66 3.09 0.73
C ASP A 18 -14.29 3.81 -0.47
N ARG A 19 -15.62 3.83 -0.56
CA ARG A 19 -16.36 4.51 -1.63
C ARG A 19 -15.99 6.00 -1.74
N GLU A 20 -15.61 6.67 -0.66
CA GLU A 20 -15.25 8.10 -0.69
C GLU A 20 -14.00 8.40 -1.55
N ASN A 21 -13.16 7.39 -1.78
CA ASN A 21 -11.91 7.47 -2.55
C ASN A 21 -12.10 7.39 -4.08
N TYR A 22 -13.33 7.11 -4.55
CA TYR A 22 -13.66 6.96 -5.98
C TYR A 22 -14.67 8.03 -6.44
N PRO A 23 -14.67 8.41 -7.73
CA PRO A 23 -15.62 9.40 -8.24
C PRO A 23 -17.04 8.85 -8.43
N SER A 24 -17.22 7.54 -8.66
CA SER A 24 -18.55 6.94 -8.88
C SER A 24 -18.67 5.51 -8.35
N ASP A 25 -19.91 5.09 -8.08
CA ASP A 25 -20.24 3.72 -7.64
C ASP A 25 -19.78 2.67 -8.68
N ASN A 26 -19.90 2.99 -9.97
CA ASN A 26 -19.43 2.11 -11.05
C ASN A 26 -17.91 1.96 -11.05
N ARG A 27 -17.15 3.05 -10.85
CA ARG A 27 -15.68 2.99 -10.70
C ARG A 27 -15.30 2.17 -9.47
N HIS A 28 -16.00 2.36 -8.35
CA HIS A 28 -15.79 1.58 -7.14
C HIS A 28 -16.17 0.09 -7.30
N ALA A 29 -17.10 -0.26 -8.20
CA ALA A 29 -17.45 -1.65 -8.54
C ALA A 29 -16.45 -2.33 -9.51
N THR A 30 -15.75 -1.56 -10.35
CA THR A 30 -14.62 -2.05 -11.18
C THR A 30 -13.37 -2.27 -10.31
N ALA A 31 -13.10 -1.31 -9.41
CA ALA A 31 -12.45 -1.59 -8.14
C ALA A 31 -13.23 -2.68 -7.36
N LEU A 32 -12.63 -3.35 -6.37
CA LEU A 32 -13.13 -4.65 -5.85
C LEU A 32 -13.06 -5.75 -6.94
N GLY A 33 -13.84 -5.62 -8.02
CA GLY A 33 -13.97 -6.56 -9.13
C GLY A 33 -15.35 -7.22 -9.18
N ILE A 34 -16.43 -6.44 -9.07
CA ILE A 34 -17.81 -6.93 -9.07
C ILE A 34 -18.67 -6.18 -10.10
N ALA A 35 -19.79 -6.78 -10.53
CA ALA A 35 -20.70 -6.08 -11.45
C ALA A 35 -21.43 -4.93 -10.73
N PRO A 36 -21.77 -3.82 -11.42
CA PRO A 36 -22.56 -2.73 -10.84
C PRO A 36 -23.92 -3.17 -10.26
N SER A 37 -24.52 -4.23 -10.79
CA SER A 37 -25.73 -4.85 -10.22
C SER A 37 -25.48 -5.43 -8.82
N VAL A 38 -24.38 -6.16 -8.65
CA VAL A 38 -23.93 -6.73 -7.36
C VAL A 38 -23.62 -5.60 -6.37
N TYR A 39 -22.93 -4.54 -6.82
CA TYR A 39 -22.66 -3.36 -5.99
C TYR A 39 -23.94 -2.69 -5.50
N ASN A 40 -24.92 -2.47 -6.38
CA ASN A 40 -26.21 -1.89 -6.03
C ASN A 40 -27.04 -2.80 -5.09
N ALA A 41 -26.96 -4.13 -5.25
CA ALA A 41 -27.58 -5.09 -4.34
C ALA A 41 -27.00 -4.96 -2.93
N ILE A 42 -25.67 -4.86 -2.81
CA ILE A 42 -24.97 -4.65 -1.55
C ILE A 42 -25.42 -3.33 -0.90
N LYS A 43 -25.38 -2.22 -1.65
CA LYS A 43 -25.76 -0.87 -1.18
C LYS A 43 -27.20 -0.79 -0.68
N ARG A 44 -28.11 -1.62 -1.20
CA ARG A 44 -29.54 -1.67 -0.83
C ARG A 44 -29.86 -2.69 0.27
N GLY A 45 -28.88 -3.43 0.79
CA GLY A 45 -29.11 -4.51 1.77
C GLY A 45 -29.62 -5.83 1.19
N ASN A 46 -29.82 -5.93 -0.13
CA ASN A 46 -30.48 -7.07 -0.79
C ASN A 46 -29.48 -8.18 -1.20
N TYR A 47 -28.46 -8.42 -0.37
CA TYR A 47 -27.28 -9.17 -0.78
C TYR A 47 -27.26 -10.66 -0.39
N GLU A 48 -28.16 -11.13 0.49
CA GLU A 48 -28.14 -12.51 1.01
C GLU A 48 -28.20 -13.60 -0.08
N LYS A 49 -28.88 -13.33 -1.20
CA LYS A 49 -29.03 -14.26 -2.34
C LYS A 49 -28.41 -13.76 -3.65
N GLN A 50 -27.82 -12.55 -3.65
CA GLN A 50 -27.32 -11.89 -4.87
C GLN A 50 -25.79 -11.77 -4.91
N VAL A 51 -25.09 -12.05 -3.81
CA VAL A 51 -23.63 -11.95 -3.69
C VAL A 51 -23.07 -13.29 -3.26
N SER A 52 -22.25 -13.90 -4.12
CA SER A 52 -21.58 -15.17 -3.80
C SER A 52 -20.51 -15.00 -2.72
N ASP A 53 -20.23 -16.07 -1.96
CA ASP A 53 -19.11 -16.09 -1.01
C ASP A 53 -17.77 -15.75 -1.69
N ALA A 54 -17.57 -16.13 -2.95
CA ALA A 54 -16.38 -15.77 -3.71
C ALA A 54 -16.24 -14.24 -3.90
N ASN A 55 -17.35 -13.54 -4.17
CA ASN A 55 -17.35 -12.06 -4.24
C ASN A 55 -17.07 -11.46 -2.86
N TRP A 56 -17.70 -11.96 -1.79
CA TRP A 56 -17.44 -11.51 -0.43
C TRP A 56 -15.96 -11.68 -0.01
N VAL A 57 -15.36 -12.85 -0.28
CA VAL A 57 -13.91 -13.08 -0.04
C VAL A 57 -13.05 -12.12 -0.86
N GLY A 58 -13.42 -11.87 -2.12
CA GLY A 58 -12.69 -10.95 -3.01
C GLY A 58 -12.72 -9.50 -2.51
N ILE A 59 -13.89 -9.00 -2.15
CA ILE A 59 -14.10 -7.66 -1.58
C ILE A 59 -13.33 -7.54 -0.25
N ALA A 60 -13.52 -8.49 0.68
CA ALA A 60 -12.87 -8.49 1.98
C ALA A 60 -11.33 -8.44 1.85
N ARG A 61 -10.77 -9.23 0.93
CA ARG A 61 -9.32 -9.24 0.65
C ARG A 61 -8.83 -7.88 0.16
N ARG A 62 -9.55 -7.21 -0.75
CA ARG A 62 -9.12 -5.89 -1.27
C ARG A 62 -9.20 -4.81 -0.18
N LEU A 63 -10.30 -4.75 0.55
CA LEU A 63 -10.53 -3.74 1.60
C LEU A 63 -9.70 -4.00 2.88
N GLY A 64 -9.06 -5.17 2.98
CA GLY A 64 -8.34 -5.59 4.17
C GLY A 64 -9.26 -5.93 5.35
N VAL A 65 -10.51 -6.34 5.07
CA VAL A 65 -11.44 -6.80 6.09
C VAL A 65 -11.06 -8.23 6.48
N GLN A 66 -10.64 -8.40 7.74
CA GLN A 66 -10.22 -9.70 8.27
C GLN A 66 -11.43 -10.63 8.39
N LEU A 67 -11.43 -11.72 7.61
CA LEU A 67 -12.43 -12.78 7.63
C LEU A 67 -12.35 -13.68 8.89
N ARG A 68 -11.28 -13.52 9.67
CA ARG A 68 -11.08 -14.13 11.00
C ARG A 68 -11.04 -13.01 12.04
N THR A 69 -11.35 -13.36 13.29
CA THR A 69 -11.09 -12.48 14.43
C THR A 69 -9.59 -12.38 14.65
N GLU A 70 -9.01 -11.25 14.29
CA GLU A 70 -7.61 -10.90 14.57
C GLU A 70 -7.55 -9.79 15.62
N MET A 71 -6.37 -9.59 16.20
CA MET A 71 -6.13 -8.55 17.19
C MET A 71 -6.35 -7.15 16.58
N PRO A 72 -7.22 -6.29 17.18
CA PRO A 72 -7.34 -4.90 16.77
C PRO A 72 -5.99 -4.19 16.88
N TRP A 73 -5.56 -3.57 15.76
CA TRP A 73 -4.27 -2.92 15.62
C TRP A 73 -4.44 -1.49 15.08
N LEU A 74 -4.02 -0.52 15.87
CA LEU A 74 -4.19 0.90 15.62
C LEU A 74 -2.92 1.51 15.02
N ALA A 75 -3.11 2.48 14.11
CA ALA A 75 -2.02 3.23 13.50
C ALA A 75 -1.33 4.13 14.54
N ALA A 76 -0.01 4.04 14.60
CA ALA A 76 0.84 4.80 15.51
C ALA A 76 1.60 5.88 14.73
N GLN A 77 1.60 7.12 15.23
CA GLN A 77 2.34 8.25 14.65
C GLN A 77 3.84 8.15 14.98
N THR A 78 4.51 7.13 14.45
CA THR A 78 5.95 6.96 14.61
C THR A 78 6.73 7.89 13.68
N PRO A 79 8.02 8.16 13.94
CA PRO A 79 8.89 8.88 13.00
C PRO A 79 8.84 8.38 11.55
N THR A 80 8.86 7.06 11.31
CA THR A 80 8.66 6.51 9.96
C THR A 80 7.27 6.82 9.41
N TYR A 81 6.21 6.71 10.21
CA TYR A 81 4.85 7.02 9.75
C TYR A 81 4.73 8.47 9.30
N VAL A 82 5.20 9.41 10.12
CA VAL A 82 5.18 10.86 9.82
C VAL A 82 6.03 11.17 8.59
N PHE A 83 7.26 10.65 8.52
CA PHE A 83 8.17 10.87 7.39
C PHE A 83 7.59 10.36 6.07
N VAL A 84 7.16 9.10 6.03
CA VAL A 84 6.63 8.48 4.80
C VAL A 84 5.32 9.13 4.39
N SER A 85 4.39 9.37 5.34
CA SER A 85 3.14 10.09 5.02
C SER A 85 3.44 11.46 4.41
N LYS A 86 4.41 12.21 4.96
CA LYS A 86 4.73 13.54 4.43
C LYS A 86 5.33 13.49 3.02
N GLN A 87 6.15 12.48 2.71
CA GLN A 87 6.64 12.29 1.34
C GLN A 87 5.52 11.90 0.37
N LEU A 88 4.56 11.07 0.80
CA LEU A 88 3.38 10.70 0.00
C LEU A 88 2.48 11.92 -0.28
N GLU A 89 2.21 12.76 0.72
CA GLU A 89 1.47 14.02 0.57
C GLU A 89 2.11 14.93 -0.50
N VAL A 90 3.43 15.11 -0.45
CA VAL A 90 4.18 15.96 -1.39
C VAL A 90 4.20 15.35 -2.80
N CYS A 91 4.41 14.03 -2.91
CA CYS A 91 4.35 13.34 -4.21
C CYS A 91 2.96 13.46 -4.85
N GLN A 92 1.90 13.30 -4.05
CA GLN A 92 0.53 13.41 -4.52
C GLN A 92 0.18 14.84 -4.93
N GLY A 93 0.28 15.80 -4.00
CA GLY A 93 -0.18 17.18 -4.19
C GLY A 93 0.61 18.00 -5.23
N SER A 94 1.76 17.50 -5.68
CA SER A 94 2.60 18.18 -6.68
C SER A 94 2.95 17.32 -7.90
N GLY A 95 2.39 16.11 -8.03
CA GLY A 95 2.73 15.18 -9.11
C GLY A 95 4.22 14.80 -9.15
N LEU A 96 4.86 14.78 -7.98
CA LEU A 96 6.30 14.53 -7.82
C LEU A 96 6.58 13.03 -7.63
N SER A 97 7.85 12.65 -7.74
CA SER A 97 8.29 11.27 -7.63
C SER A 97 9.50 11.11 -6.72
N ALA A 98 9.56 10.01 -5.98
CA ALA A 98 10.62 9.74 -5.01
C ALA A 98 10.89 8.24 -4.83
N ILE A 99 12.11 7.88 -4.42
CA ILE A 99 12.47 6.53 -3.96
C ILE A 99 12.79 6.54 -2.46
N LEU A 100 12.17 5.63 -1.70
CA LEU A 100 12.49 5.32 -0.31
C LEU A 100 13.17 3.95 -0.21
N CYS A 101 14.48 3.94 0.02
CA CYS A 101 15.26 2.73 0.29
C CYS A 101 15.76 2.78 1.74
N ASP A 102 15.13 1.99 2.60
CA ASP A 102 15.42 1.96 4.03
C ASP A 102 15.22 0.54 4.57
N MET A 103 15.63 0.26 5.81
CA MET A 103 15.55 -1.05 6.43
C MET A 103 14.12 -1.65 6.41
N PRO A 104 14.00 -2.99 6.36
CA PRO A 104 12.72 -3.65 6.59
C PRO A 104 12.26 -3.44 8.04
N ASN A 105 10.98 -3.73 8.31
CA ASN A 105 10.42 -3.77 9.67
C ASN A 105 10.32 -2.43 10.44
N ILE A 106 10.47 -1.28 9.76
CA ILE A 106 10.35 0.07 10.37
C ILE A 106 8.97 0.73 10.22
N GLY A 107 8.01 0.09 9.53
CA GLY A 107 6.63 0.60 9.37
C GLY A 107 6.25 1.12 7.98
N LYS A 108 7.20 1.15 7.02
CA LYS A 108 7.01 1.57 5.62
C LYS A 108 5.67 1.14 4.99
N THR A 109 5.49 -0.16 4.73
CA THR A 109 4.29 -0.76 4.13
C THR A 109 2.99 -0.44 4.89
N PHE A 110 3.05 -0.39 6.22
CA PHE A 110 1.88 -0.07 7.04
C PHE A 110 1.43 1.37 6.80
N THR A 111 2.39 2.31 6.73
CA THR A 111 2.12 3.72 6.45
C THR A 111 1.50 3.90 5.07
N ALA A 112 2.08 3.28 4.03
CA ALA A 112 1.53 3.34 2.67
C ALA A 112 0.08 2.80 2.60
N LYS A 113 -0.21 1.68 3.27
CA LYS A 113 -1.57 1.10 3.36
C LYS A 113 -2.55 1.93 4.19
N ALA A 114 -2.06 2.67 5.19
CA ALA A 114 -2.88 3.60 5.95
C ALA A 114 -3.19 4.87 5.13
N TYR A 115 -2.20 5.39 4.40
CA TYR A 115 -2.31 6.57 3.56
C TYR A 115 -3.41 6.43 2.50
N VAL A 116 -3.39 5.36 1.70
CA VAL A 116 -4.38 5.14 0.61
C VAL A 116 -5.82 4.92 1.10
N LYS A 117 -6.02 4.61 2.38
CA LYS A 117 -7.36 4.53 2.99
C LYS A 117 -7.94 5.89 3.37
N GLN A 118 -7.07 6.90 3.48
CA GLN A 118 -7.40 8.25 3.96
C GLN A 118 -7.32 9.31 2.86
N HIS A 119 -6.73 8.97 1.71
CA HIS A 119 -6.49 9.90 0.60
C HIS A 119 -7.10 9.37 -0.69
N LYS A 120 -7.94 10.19 -1.32
CA LYS A 120 -8.54 9.90 -2.62
C LYS A 120 -7.45 9.79 -3.68
N HIS A 121 -7.74 9.08 -4.78
CA HIS A 121 -6.85 8.98 -5.95
C HIS A 121 -5.44 8.40 -5.68
N ALA A 122 -5.20 7.84 -4.50
CA ALA A 122 -3.96 7.14 -4.15
C ALA A 122 -4.16 5.62 -4.20
N VAL A 123 -3.27 4.90 -4.89
CA VAL A 123 -3.30 3.43 -4.97
C VAL A 123 -2.03 2.80 -4.42
N TYR A 124 -2.17 1.70 -3.68
CA TYR A 124 -1.07 0.91 -3.14
C TYR A 124 -0.84 -0.33 -4.01
N VAL A 125 0.42 -0.59 -4.37
CA VAL A 125 0.83 -1.71 -5.22
C VAL A 125 1.90 -2.53 -4.50
N ASP A 126 1.57 -3.78 -4.16
CA ASP A 126 2.55 -4.76 -3.68
C ASP A 126 3.26 -5.39 -4.87
N CYS A 127 4.44 -4.88 -5.21
CA CYS A 127 5.22 -5.32 -6.37
C CYS A 127 5.63 -6.79 -6.28
N SER A 128 5.71 -7.37 -5.08
CA SER A 128 5.99 -8.80 -4.89
C SER A 128 4.92 -9.70 -5.50
N GLN A 129 3.68 -9.22 -5.59
CA GLN A 129 2.54 -9.94 -6.16
C GLN A 129 2.35 -9.67 -7.66
N VAL A 130 2.81 -8.51 -8.16
CA VAL A 130 2.60 -8.04 -9.54
C VAL A 130 3.89 -7.85 -10.33
N LYS A 131 4.90 -8.71 -10.09
CA LYS A 131 6.27 -8.63 -10.65
C LYS A 131 6.39 -8.38 -12.16
N THR A 132 5.42 -8.78 -12.98
CA THR A 132 5.49 -8.70 -14.45
C THR A 132 4.72 -7.49 -14.99
N LYS A 133 5.13 -6.94 -16.14
CA LYS A 133 4.50 -5.75 -16.71
C LYS A 133 2.98 -5.86 -16.91
N LEU A 134 2.51 -7.01 -17.42
CA LEU A 134 1.09 -7.26 -17.65
C LEU A 134 0.29 -7.29 -16.34
N LYS A 135 0.88 -7.81 -15.25
CA LYS A 135 0.24 -7.83 -13.93
C LYS A 135 0.23 -6.43 -13.33
N LEU A 136 1.35 -5.72 -13.37
CA LEU A 136 1.51 -4.38 -12.80
C LEU A 136 0.49 -3.38 -13.37
N ILE A 137 0.45 -3.21 -14.70
CA ILE A 137 -0.44 -2.23 -15.35
C ILE A 137 -1.91 -2.57 -15.14
N ARG A 138 -2.30 -3.85 -15.29
CA ARG A 138 -3.70 -4.28 -15.05
C ARG A 138 -4.10 -4.11 -13.58
N TYR A 139 -3.18 -4.30 -12.65
CA TYR A 139 -3.42 -4.08 -11.22
C TYR A 139 -3.63 -2.59 -10.94
N ILE A 140 -2.73 -1.71 -11.39
CA ILE A 140 -2.88 -0.25 -11.24
C ILE A 140 -4.23 0.22 -11.85
N ALA A 141 -4.55 -0.20 -13.08
CA ALA A 141 -5.84 0.08 -13.70
C ALA A 141 -7.02 -0.36 -12.83
N LYS A 142 -7.01 -1.61 -12.33
CA LYS A 142 -8.06 -2.13 -11.44
C LYS A 142 -8.14 -1.37 -10.11
N GLU A 143 -7.03 -0.94 -9.54
CA GLU A 143 -7.04 -0.19 -8.29
C GLU A 143 -7.69 1.19 -8.50
N PHE A 144 -7.42 1.87 -9.60
CA PHE A 144 -8.10 3.12 -10.01
C PHE A 144 -9.56 2.96 -10.48
N GLY A 145 -10.09 1.74 -10.59
CA GLY A 145 -11.40 1.48 -11.17
C GLY A 145 -11.47 1.71 -12.69
N VAL A 146 -10.35 1.57 -13.39
CA VAL A 146 -10.25 1.50 -14.86
C VAL A 146 -10.42 0.05 -15.30
N THR A 147 -10.94 -0.16 -16.52
CA THR A 147 -11.07 -1.50 -17.12
C THR A 147 -9.70 -2.17 -17.19
N SER A 148 -9.54 -3.30 -16.48
CA SER A 148 -8.27 -4.05 -16.43
C SER A 148 -8.21 -5.27 -17.36
N ASN A 149 -9.25 -5.45 -18.19
CA ASN A 149 -9.48 -6.60 -19.07
C ASN A 149 -9.41 -6.18 -20.55
N GLY A 150 -9.28 -7.13 -21.48
CA GLY A 150 -9.08 -6.82 -22.90
C GLY A 150 -7.61 -6.76 -23.30
N ARG A 151 -7.27 -6.08 -24.42
CA ARG A 151 -5.90 -5.99 -24.92
C ARG A 151 -5.05 -5.11 -23.99
N TYR A 152 -3.74 -5.30 -24.03
CA TYR A 152 -2.82 -4.53 -23.19
C TYR A 152 -2.75 -3.05 -23.57
N SER A 153 -2.79 -2.75 -24.88
CA SER A 153 -2.88 -1.40 -25.44
C SER A 153 -4.03 -0.61 -24.82
N ASP A 154 -5.23 -1.17 -24.93
CA ASP A 154 -6.49 -0.52 -24.57
C ASP A 154 -6.50 -0.20 -23.06
N VAL A 155 -6.07 -1.16 -22.21
CA VAL A 155 -5.92 -0.96 -20.75
C VAL A 155 -4.87 0.08 -20.40
N TYR A 156 -3.77 0.15 -21.16
CA TYR A 156 -2.69 1.12 -20.94
C TYR A 156 -3.14 2.54 -21.32
N GLU A 157 -3.78 2.68 -22.49
CA GLU A 157 -4.32 3.95 -22.99
C GLU A 157 -5.43 4.50 -22.07
N ASP A 158 -6.40 3.66 -21.66
CA ASP A 158 -7.43 4.02 -20.69
C ASP A 158 -6.84 4.47 -19.34
N LEU A 159 -5.79 3.78 -18.86
CA LEU A 159 -5.12 4.14 -17.61
C LEU A 159 -4.40 5.49 -17.73
N VAL A 160 -3.64 5.72 -18.81
CA VAL A 160 -2.96 6.99 -19.07
C VAL A 160 -3.97 8.13 -19.17
N ALA A 161 -5.03 7.97 -19.96
CA ALA A 161 -6.07 8.99 -20.11
C ALA A 161 -6.73 9.32 -18.77
N TYR A 162 -7.02 8.32 -17.94
CA TYR A 162 -7.59 8.51 -16.62
C TYR A 162 -6.64 9.24 -15.66
N LEU A 163 -5.38 8.80 -15.55
CA LEU A 163 -4.35 9.43 -14.70
C LEU A 163 -4.04 10.88 -15.07
N ARG A 164 -4.26 11.28 -16.34
CA ARG A 164 -4.11 12.68 -16.78
C ARG A 164 -5.35 13.55 -16.50
N THR A 165 -6.48 12.95 -16.11
CA THR A 165 -7.79 13.62 -15.98
C THR A 165 -8.25 13.76 -14.53
N ILE A 166 -7.90 12.80 -13.66
CA ILE A 166 -8.26 12.88 -12.23
C ILE A 166 -7.31 13.80 -11.46
N ASP A 167 -7.83 14.38 -10.38
CA ASP A 167 -7.07 15.29 -9.52
C ASP A 167 -6.03 14.53 -8.68
N THR A 168 -4.80 15.03 -8.67
CA THR A 168 -3.64 14.53 -7.91
C THR A 168 -3.58 13.01 -7.68
N PRO A 169 -3.55 12.16 -8.72
CA PRO A 169 -3.33 10.72 -8.54
C PRO A 169 -1.95 10.41 -7.97
N LEU A 170 -1.88 9.34 -7.17
CA LEU A 170 -0.64 8.81 -6.60
C LEU A 170 -0.56 7.29 -6.79
N VAL A 171 0.56 6.79 -7.29
CA VAL A 171 0.87 5.34 -7.32
C VAL A 171 2.01 5.05 -6.36
N ILE A 172 1.74 4.20 -5.36
CA ILE A 172 2.72 3.74 -4.38
C ILE A 172 3.16 2.31 -4.74
N LEU A 173 4.44 2.15 -5.07
CA LEU A 173 5.08 0.90 -5.48
C LEU A 173 5.90 0.33 -4.32
N ASP A 174 5.29 -0.53 -3.51
CA ASP A 174 5.94 -1.17 -2.36
C ASP A 174 6.61 -2.50 -2.76
N GLU A 175 7.70 -2.84 -2.06
CA GLU A 175 8.65 -3.91 -2.39
C GLU A 175 9.10 -3.87 -3.88
N ALA A 176 9.30 -2.68 -4.46
CA ALA A 176 9.59 -2.50 -5.88
C ALA A 176 10.87 -3.21 -6.38
N GLY A 177 11.74 -3.64 -5.45
CA GLY A 177 12.89 -4.50 -5.73
C GLY A 177 12.51 -5.82 -6.41
N ASP A 178 11.25 -6.27 -6.27
CA ASP A 178 10.74 -7.50 -6.89
C ASP A 178 10.30 -7.39 -8.36
N LEU A 179 10.17 -6.17 -8.91
CA LEU A 179 9.69 -5.97 -10.29
C LEU A 179 10.66 -6.54 -11.35
N GLN A 180 10.12 -7.17 -12.38
CA GLN A 180 10.91 -7.57 -13.55
C GLN A 180 11.38 -6.34 -14.34
N TYR A 181 12.42 -6.52 -15.16
CA TYR A 181 13.03 -5.42 -15.91
C TYR A 181 12.04 -4.71 -16.84
N GLU A 182 11.19 -5.48 -17.51
CA GLU A 182 10.17 -4.98 -18.41
C GLU A 182 9.15 -4.11 -17.67
N ALA A 183 8.86 -4.43 -16.40
CA ALA A 183 7.98 -3.61 -15.57
C ALA A 183 8.61 -2.25 -15.21
N PHE A 184 9.93 -2.17 -14.98
CA PHE A 184 10.62 -0.89 -14.82
C PHE A 184 10.57 -0.03 -16.10
N LEU A 185 10.65 -0.65 -17.28
CA LEU A 185 10.52 0.07 -18.55
C LEU A 185 9.09 0.62 -18.75
N GLU A 186 8.05 -0.15 -18.43
CA GLU A 186 6.67 0.36 -18.46
C GLU A 186 6.45 1.47 -17.41
N LEU A 187 7.04 1.38 -16.21
CA LEU A 187 6.96 2.46 -15.22
C LEU A 187 7.62 3.75 -15.73
N LYS A 188 8.77 3.65 -16.40
CA LYS A 188 9.40 4.78 -17.10
C LYS A 188 8.46 5.38 -18.16
N ALA A 189 7.80 4.54 -18.96
CA ALA A 189 6.88 4.99 -20.01
C ALA A 189 5.61 5.63 -19.43
N LEU A 190 5.04 5.04 -18.39
CA LEU A 190 3.83 5.52 -17.73
C LEU A 190 4.08 6.83 -16.95
N TRP A 191 5.26 6.96 -16.33
CA TRP A 191 5.74 8.23 -15.77
C TRP A 191 5.79 9.33 -16.85
N ASN A 192 6.39 9.07 -18.02
CA ASN A 192 6.44 10.07 -19.11
C ASN A 192 5.02 10.47 -19.56
N ALA A 193 4.13 9.49 -19.70
CA ALA A 193 2.76 9.71 -20.11
C ALA A 193 1.93 10.49 -19.06
N THR A 194 2.39 10.56 -17.80
CA THR A 194 1.69 11.17 -16.67
C THR A 194 2.53 12.22 -15.93
N GLU A 195 3.60 12.74 -16.56
CA GLU A 195 4.51 13.71 -15.97
C GLU A 195 3.73 14.94 -15.44
N ARG A 196 4.00 15.32 -14.19
CA ARG A 196 3.31 16.38 -13.42
C ARG A 196 1.80 16.19 -13.22
N CYS A 197 1.21 15.12 -13.74
CA CYS A 197 -0.19 14.75 -13.52
C CYS A 197 -0.31 13.73 -12.38
N CYS A 198 0.61 12.76 -12.30
CA CYS A 198 0.58 11.69 -11.31
C CYS A 198 1.84 11.67 -10.45
N GLY A 199 1.66 11.56 -9.13
CA GLY A 199 2.74 11.27 -8.20
C GLY A 199 3.16 9.80 -8.27
N TRP A 200 4.46 9.52 -8.13
CA TRP A 200 5.02 8.16 -8.17
C TRP A 200 5.97 7.92 -7.00
N TYR A 201 5.57 7.06 -6.06
CA TYR A 201 6.37 6.77 -4.88
C TYR A 201 6.87 5.33 -4.89
N MET A 202 8.17 5.13 -5.07
CA MET A 202 8.79 3.82 -5.04
C MET A 202 9.40 3.54 -3.68
N MET A 203 9.18 2.36 -3.12
CA MET A 203 9.71 2.01 -1.80
C MET A 203 10.19 0.57 -1.71
N GLY A 204 11.21 0.34 -0.90
CA GLY A 204 11.83 -0.97 -0.72
C GLY A 204 12.91 -1.01 0.37
N ALA A 205 13.62 -2.13 0.42
CA ALA A 205 14.84 -2.30 1.21
C ALA A 205 16.11 -2.03 0.38
N ASP A 206 17.29 -2.19 0.98
CA ASP A 206 18.59 -1.98 0.31
C ASP A 206 18.74 -2.80 -0.99
N GLY A 207 18.07 -3.95 -1.10
CA GLY A 207 18.01 -4.74 -2.34
C GLY A 207 17.43 -3.98 -3.55
N LEU A 208 16.55 -2.99 -3.35
CA LEU A 208 16.08 -2.09 -4.42
C LEU A 208 17.18 -1.12 -4.86
N LYS A 209 17.85 -0.47 -3.90
CA LYS A 209 18.98 0.44 -4.15
C LYS A 209 20.11 -0.27 -4.90
N GLU A 210 20.51 -1.44 -4.41
CA GLU A 210 21.54 -2.28 -5.03
C GLU A 210 21.16 -2.71 -6.45
N LYS A 211 19.90 -3.08 -6.67
CA LYS A 211 19.40 -3.48 -8.00
C LYS A 211 19.45 -2.34 -9.01
N ILE A 212 19.07 -1.13 -8.60
CA ILE A 212 19.11 0.06 -9.45
C ILE A 212 20.57 0.44 -9.75
N ASN A 213 21.41 0.55 -8.72
CA ASN A 213 22.82 0.94 -8.87
C ASN A 213 23.57 0.00 -9.82
N ARG A 214 23.51 -1.32 -9.61
CA ARG A 214 24.17 -2.31 -10.48
C ARG A 214 23.65 -2.29 -11.92
N ALA A 215 22.38 -1.95 -12.11
CA ALA A 215 21.80 -1.80 -13.44
C ALA A 215 22.29 -0.53 -14.16
N ILE A 216 22.50 0.57 -13.44
CA ILE A 216 23.11 1.80 -13.95
C ILE A 216 24.59 1.58 -14.28
N GLU A 217 25.36 0.97 -13.37
CA GLU A 217 26.77 0.61 -13.57
C GLU A 217 26.95 -0.31 -14.78
N GLY A 218 26.11 -1.33 -14.90
CA GLY A 218 26.03 -2.24 -16.05
C GLY A 218 25.43 -1.62 -17.32
N LYS A 219 25.14 -0.31 -17.33
CA LYS A 219 24.56 0.44 -18.46
C LYS A 219 23.28 -0.18 -19.03
N LYS A 220 22.48 -0.81 -18.16
CA LYS A 220 21.21 -1.43 -18.54
C LYS A 220 20.19 -0.34 -18.87
N VAL A 221 19.73 -0.36 -20.12
CA VAL A 221 18.83 0.65 -20.70
C VAL A 221 17.65 0.97 -19.78
N GLY A 222 17.32 2.26 -19.64
CA GLY A 222 16.15 2.72 -18.91
C GLY A 222 16.35 2.89 -17.40
N TYR A 223 17.36 2.26 -16.76
CA TYR A 223 17.55 2.41 -15.31
C TYR A 223 18.06 3.78 -14.90
N THR A 224 19.00 4.36 -15.65
CA THR A 224 19.50 5.72 -15.39
C THR A 224 18.37 6.74 -15.50
N GLU A 225 17.57 6.66 -16.56
CA GLU A 225 16.48 7.61 -16.75
C GLU A 225 15.28 7.31 -15.83
N MET A 226 15.11 6.08 -15.35
CA MET A 226 14.11 5.75 -14.31
C MET A 226 14.52 6.34 -12.96
N PHE A 227 15.80 6.19 -12.57
CA PHE A 227 16.32 6.77 -11.33
C PHE A 227 16.17 8.30 -11.31
N SER A 228 16.48 8.97 -12.43
CA SER A 228 16.31 10.43 -12.55
C SER A 228 14.84 10.89 -12.47
N ARG A 229 13.92 10.16 -13.11
CA ARG A 229 12.46 10.42 -12.98
C ARG A 229 11.96 10.35 -11.53
N TYR A 230 12.59 9.54 -10.69
CA TYR A 230 12.24 9.37 -9.28
C TYR A 230 13.17 10.17 -8.34
N GLY A 231 13.85 11.20 -8.86
CA GLY A 231 14.53 12.22 -8.05
C GLY A 231 16.01 12.02 -7.79
N ASP A 232 16.70 11.18 -8.58
CA ASP A 232 18.17 10.98 -8.57
C ASP A 232 18.78 10.65 -7.19
N SER A 233 17.96 10.19 -6.24
CA SER A 233 18.34 10.01 -4.85
C SER A 233 17.49 8.96 -4.15
N TYR A 234 18.01 8.45 -3.03
CA TYR A 234 17.33 7.49 -2.16
C TYR A 234 17.02 8.15 -0.82
N SER A 235 15.75 8.38 -0.54
CA SER A 235 15.29 8.78 0.79
C SER A 235 15.44 7.64 1.79
N LYS A 236 15.69 8.01 3.04
CA LYS A 236 15.70 7.15 4.22
C LYS A 236 15.39 7.99 5.46
N VAL A 237 14.78 7.38 6.47
CA VAL A 237 14.44 7.97 7.78
C VAL A 237 15.30 7.39 8.91
N THR A 238 15.81 6.17 8.76
CA THR A 238 16.63 5.51 9.79
C THR A 238 18.05 6.10 9.83
N PRO A 239 18.61 6.49 11.00
CA PRO A 239 19.99 6.96 11.12
C PRO A 239 21.05 5.98 10.58
N ASP A 240 22.16 6.52 10.04
CA ASP A 240 23.32 5.73 9.61
C ASP A 240 24.14 5.21 10.80
N ASP A 241 24.31 6.02 11.85
CA ASP A 241 24.96 5.56 13.07
C ASP A 241 24.19 4.41 13.74
N ALA A 242 24.93 3.44 14.26
CA ALA A 242 24.36 2.24 14.86
C ALA A 242 23.64 2.51 16.18
N GLN A 243 24.15 3.39 17.03
CA GLN A 243 23.54 3.72 18.32
C GLN A 243 22.31 4.59 18.16
N GLU A 244 22.37 5.60 17.27
CA GLU A 244 21.21 6.42 16.92
C GLU A 244 20.10 5.59 16.28
N ARG A 245 20.46 4.68 15.36
CA ARG A 245 19.51 3.71 14.78
C ARG A 245 18.86 2.84 15.84
N GLU A 246 19.62 2.30 16.79
CA GLU A 246 19.07 1.47 17.87
C GLU A 246 18.08 2.26 18.73
N LYS A 247 18.44 3.50 19.12
CA LYS A 247 17.56 4.43 19.85
C LYS A 247 16.28 4.74 19.06
N PHE A 248 16.42 5.02 17.76
CA PHE A 248 15.31 5.28 16.84
C PHE A 248 14.34 4.09 16.78
N LEU A 249 14.84 2.88 16.51
CA LEU A 249 14.01 1.66 16.43
C LEU A 249 13.29 1.37 17.76
N LYS A 250 13.98 1.51 18.90
CA LYS A 250 13.37 1.35 20.23
C LYS A 250 12.30 2.41 20.51
N ALA A 251 12.52 3.67 20.10
CA ALA A 251 11.52 4.72 20.23
C ALA A 251 10.26 4.44 19.39
N GLN A 252 10.42 3.99 18.13
CA GLN A 252 9.28 3.61 17.30
C GLN A 252 8.47 2.46 17.91
N ALA A 253 9.16 1.42 18.39
CA ALA A 253 8.53 0.29 19.08
C ALA A 253 7.78 0.73 20.35
N ALA A 254 8.33 1.67 21.13
CA ALA A 254 7.67 2.20 22.32
C ALA A 254 6.36 2.95 21.98
N ILE A 255 6.34 3.75 20.91
CA ILE A 255 5.13 4.45 20.45
C ILE A 255 4.07 3.44 20.00
N VAL A 256 4.45 2.45 19.19
CA VAL A 256 3.52 1.38 18.73
C VAL A 256 2.97 0.57 19.90
N ALA A 257 3.82 0.20 20.85
CA ALA A 257 3.42 -0.59 22.01
C ALA A 257 2.51 0.18 22.96
N LYS A 258 2.76 1.47 23.23
CA LYS A 258 1.86 2.30 24.06
C LYS A 258 0.42 2.38 23.55
N ILE A 259 0.23 2.27 22.23
CA ILE A 259 -1.09 2.38 21.58
C ILE A 259 -1.78 1.02 21.47
N ASN A 260 -1.03 -0.08 21.40
CA ASN A 260 -1.55 -1.41 21.07
C ASN A 260 -1.41 -2.46 22.18
N ALA A 261 -0.56 -2.26 23.19
CA ALA A 261 -0.45 -3.19 24.31
C ALA A 261 -1.69 -3.12 25.22
N PRO A 262 -2.05 -4.20 25.93
CA PRO A 262 -3.11 -4.15 26.93
C PRO A 262 -2.78 -3.22 28.09
N ASP A 263 -3.81 -2.78 28.81
CA ASP A 263 -3.64 -2.00 30.03
C ASP A 263 -2.77 -2.74 31.06
N GLY A 264 -1.87 -1.99 31.71
CA GLY A 264 -0.90 -2.53 32.66
C GLY A 264 0.29 -3.29 32.04
N ALA A 265 0.39 -3.40 30.71
CA ALA A 265 1.53 -4.06 30.07
C ALA A 265 2.85 -3.27 30.22
N ASP A 266 3.93 -3.99 30.55
CA ASP A 266 5.28 -3.41 30.63
C ASP A 266 5.85 -3.12 29.22
N ILE A 267 5.67 -1.86 28.79
CA ILE A 267 6.16 -1.36 27.51
C ILE A 267 7.69 -1.45 27.41
N ALA A 268 8.43 -1.22 28.49
CA ALA A 268 9.89 -1.25 28.47
C ALA A 268 10.40 -2.68 28.21
N LYS A 269 9.77 -3.68 28.84
CA LYS A 269 10.03 -5.11 28.60
C LYS A 269 9.70 -5.53 27.17
N ILE A 270 8.58 -5.06 26.60
CA ILE A 270 8.24 -5.31 25.18
C ILE A 270 9.30 -4.71 24.24
N VAL A 271 9.71 -3.45 24.45
CA VAL A 271 10.71 -2.78 23.60
C VAL A 271 12.09 -3.44 23.72
N HIS A 272 12.48 -3.85 24.93
CA HIS A 272 13.74 -4.56 25.16
C HIS A 272 13.75 -5.95 24.53
N SER A 273 12.72 -6.77 24.75
CA SER A 273 12.67 -8.15 24.23
C SER A 273 12.62 -8.20 22.70
N THR A 274 12.01 -7.19 22.07
CA THR A 274 11.84 -7.08 20.61
C THR A 274 13.02 -6.44 19.89
N GLY A 275 13.88 -5.72 20.61
CA GLY A 275 15.01 -4.96 20.04
C GLY A 275 14.58 -3.81 19.13
N GLY A 276 13.36 -3.28 19.31
CA GLY A 276 12.79 -2.24 18.44
C GLY A 276 12.11 -2.74 17.15
N GLY A 277 12.11 -4.06 16.88
CA GLY A 277 11.53 -4.61 15.65
C GLY A 277 9.99 -4.70 15.68
N LEU A 278 9.29 -3.89 14.88
CA LEU A 278 7.82 -3.74 14.95
C LEU A 278 7.01 -5.03 14.75
N ARG A 279 7.41 -5.93 13.84
CA ARG A 279 6.82 -7.28 13.67
C ARG A 279 6.88 -8.10 14.98
N ARG A 280 7.96 -7.98 15.75
CA ARG A 280 8.09 -8.67 17.05
C ARG A 280 7.24 -7.99 18.13
N VAL A 281 7.10 -6.66 18.09
CA VAL A 281 6.17 -5.92 18.98
C VAL A 281 4.74 -6.44 18.83
N TYR A 282 4.28 -6.65 17.58
CA TYR A 282 2.98 -7.30 17.32
C TYR A 282 2.90 -8.68 17.99
N THR A 283 3.90 -9.55 17.78
CA THR A 283 3.94 -10.90 18.37
C THR A 283 3.91 -10.90 19.90
N GLU A 284 4.65 -10.01 20.57
CA GLU A 284 4.64 -9.95 22.04
C GLU A 284 3.31 -9.40 22.60
N ILE A 285 2.70 -8.43 21.92
CA ILE A 285 1.37 -7.92 22.30
C ILE A 285 0.28 -8.99 22.10
N GLU A 286 0.34 -9.76 21.02
CA GLU A 286 -0.59 -10.86 20.79
C GLU A 286 -0.48 -11.94 21.88
N LYS A 287 0.74 -12.31 22.30
CA LYS A 287 0.96 -13.22 23.43
C LYS A 287 0.34 -12.70 24.72
N LEU A 288 0.53 -11.41 25.04
CA LEU A 288 -0.03 -10.81 26.26
C LEU A 288 -1.56 -10.85 26.26
N ARG A 289 -2.21 -10.50 25.14
CA ARG A 289 -3.68 -10.58 25.02
C ARG A 289 -4.20 -12.02 25.17
N ARG A 290 -3.49 -13.03 24.67
CA ARG A 290 -3.85 -14.45 24.82
C ARG A 290 -3.65 -15.02 26.24
N VAL A 291 -2.93 -14.32 27.12
CA VAL A 291 -2.78 -14.70 28.54
C VAL A 291 -3.82 -14.00 29.43
N GLN A 292 -4.43 -12.92 28.94
CA GLN A 292 -5.47 -12.15 29.64
C GLN A 292 -6.91 -12.52 29.21
N ALA A 293 -7.06 -13.39 28.21
CA ALA A 293 -8.34 -13.84 27.65
C ALA A 293 -8.62 -15.30 28.04
#